data_AF-T0YHA7-F1
#
_entry.id   AF-T0YHA7-F1
#
_cell.length_a   1.000
_cell.length_b   1.000
_cell.length_c   1.000
_cell.angle_alpha   90.00
_cell.angle_beta   90.00
_cell.angle_gamma   90.00
#
_symmetry.space_group_name_H-M   'P 1'
#
loop_
_entity.id
_entity.type
_entity.pdbx_description
1 polymer ?
#
loop_
_entity_poly.entity_id
_entity_poly.type
_entity_poly.pdbx_seq_one_letter_code
_entity_poly.pdbx_strand_id
1 'polypeptide(L)'
;AFEMGAMLTKLHSCAIPRAPQWIKARCKIFGALMSETIVRGYLQPRMKRALIVWPIGTAVCAVVLSALGLALRSSRFKKLDEHTPPDHFKTQRLVEFLDWFSLALIPISLIVGIVLHNRTALLASAVPVIGLAWLRPWRKRRKLKHIRGAQIAPADDVEAIIRKKYKKQLGGLEIGGVPIPRDFEVLNFLCAGAPGTGKSTAIAPIIATMRGRGDRVFCADPRGDYLRRFWRDGDIVLNPLDQRAIAWSPLAEIHSESDAAMIARSMVPDAEGHDAAWHRYGQLLLEGVLIHALKERLANADVARLMLVAPISELRERLAATVAAGLLPEKDSTMFHDIRGTSSPYV
;
A
#
# COMPACT_ATOMS: atom_id res chain seq x y z
N ALA A 1 44.28 26.51 35.84
CA ALA A 1 44.94 25.18 35.91
C ALA A 1 44.03 24.10 36.51
N PHE A 2 43.37 24.38 37.65
CA PHE A 2 42.49 23.42 38.34
C PHE A 2 41.25 22.98 37.51
N GLU A 3 40.67 23.86 36.71
CA GLU A 3 39.50 23.51 35.85
C GLU A 3 39.86 22.69 34.60
N MET A 4 41.05 22.85 34.03
CA MET A 4 41.50 22.04 32.89
C MET A 4 41.78 20.59 33.30
N GLY A 5 42.29 20.38 34.52
CA GLY A 5 42.43 19.04 35.11
C GLY A 5 41.09 18.33 35.20
N ALA A 6 40.06 19.00 35.73
CA ALA A 6 38.71 18.43 35.87
C ALA A 6 38.03 18.10 34.52
N MET A 7 38.32 18.86 33.46
CA MET A 7 37.74 18.66 32.13
C MET A 7 38.42 17.53 31.35
N LEU A 8 39.74 17.37 31.47
CA LEU A 8 40.48 16.25 30.90
C LEU A 8 40.13 14.93 31.60
N THR A 9 39.88 14.95 32.92
CA THR A 9 39.37 13.79 33.67
C THR A 9 37.95 13.42 33.21
N LYS A 10 37.11 14.38 32.82
CA LYS A 10 35.77 14.15 32.22
C LYS A 10 35.81 13.58 30.80
N LEU A 11 36.83 13.91 30.00
CA LEU A 11 37.07 13.29 28.69
C LEU A 11 37.59 11.86 28.83
N HIS A 12 38.45 11.60 29.82
CA HIS A 12 38.91 10.25 30.18
C HIS A 12 37.77 9.38 30.77
N SER A 13 36.84 9.99 31.51
CA SER A 13 35.70 9.32 32.16
C SER A 13 34.40 9.35 31.36
N CYS A 14 34.42 9.82 30.10
CA CYS A 14 33.29 9.71 29.17
C CYS A 14 33.13 8.25 28.70
N ALA A 15 32.88 7.37 29.65
CA ALA A 15 32.46 6.00 29.42
C ALA A 15 31.01 6.05 28.94
N ILE A 16 30.83 6.11 27.62
CA ILE A 16 29.54 5.79 26.98
C ILE A 16 29.20 4.35 27.42
N PRO A 17 28.17 4.12 28.25
CA PRO A 17 28.02 2.86 28.99
C PRO A 17 27.91 1.63 28.08
N ARG A 18 27.48 1.80 26.82
CA ARG A 18 27.32 0.75 25.80
C ARG A 18 28.05 0.99 24.48
N ALA A 19 29.11 1.82 24.46
CA ALA A 19 29.92 1.95 23.25
C ALA A 19 30.78 0.68 23.01
N PRO A 20 30.89 0.18 21.76
CA PRO A 20 31.80 -0.88 21.35
C PRO A 20 33.24 -0.64 21.85
N GLN A 21 33.92 -1.69 22.33
CA GLN A 21 35.24 -1.58 22.97
C GLN A 21 36.29 -0.85 22.11
N TRP A 22 36.23 -0.98 20.77
CA TRP A 22 37.14 -0.30 19.86
C TRP A 22 36.94 1.23 19.80
N ILE A 23 35.72 1.73 20.06
CA ILE A 23 35.43 3.18 20.18
C ILE A 23 36.03 3.72 21.48
N LYS A 24 35.86 2.98 22.58
CA LYS A 24 36.47 3.35 23.88
C LYS A 24 38.01 3.36 23.78
N ALA A 25 38.60 2.41 23.08
CA ALA A 25 40.04 2.34 22.83
C ALA A 25 40.54 3.53 22.00
N ARG A 26 39.81 3.93 20.95
CA ARG A 26 40.20 5.04 20.07
C ARG A 26 40.02 6.43 20.69
N CYS A 27 38.99 6.64 21.51
CA CYS A 27 38.86 7.88 22.29
C CYS A 27 39.98 8.02 23.34
N LYS A 28 40.41 6.91 23.95
CA LYS A 28 41.59 6.87 24.82
C LYS A 28 42.87 7.27 24.08
N ILE A 29 43.08 6.77 22.85
CA ILE A 29 44.24 7.12 22.02
C ILE A 29 44.22 8.62 21.67
N PHE A 30 43.06 9.17 21.31
CA PHE A 30 42.92 10.60 20.99
C PHE A 30 43.15 11.49 22.23
N GLY A 31 42.66 11.08 23.40
CA GLY A 31 42.93 11.76 24.67
C GLY A 31 44.39 11.69 25.11
N ALA A 32 45.07 10.56 24.85
CA ALA A 32 46.49 10.38 25.16
C ALA A 32 47.39 11.26 24.27
N LEU A 33 47.11 11.33 22.96
CA LEU A 33 47.80 12.22 22.01
C LEU A 33 47.68 13.70 22.41
N MET A 34 46.52 14.11 22.92
CA MET A 34 46.30 15.47 23.43
C MET A 34 47.07 15.75 24.73
N SER A 35 47.19 14.76 25.63
CA SER A 35 47.89 14.90 26.91
C SER A 35 49.43 14.95 26.77
N GLU A 36 50.02 14.11 25.91
CA GLU A 36 51.48 14.08 25.70
C GLU A 36 52.01 15.39 25.09
N THR A 37 51.23 15.99 24.19
CA THR A 37 51.58 17.25 23.52
C THR A 37 51.55 18.43 24.52
N ILE A 38 50.68 18.37 25.53
CA ILE A 38 50.55 19.42 26.55
C ILE A 38 51.62 19.29 27.65
N VAL A 39 51.95 18.06 28.08
CA VAL A 39 52.90 17.83 29.19
C VAL A 39 54.36 18.06 28.77
N ARG A 40 54.78 17.73 27.54
CA ARG A 40 56.15 18.01 27.07
C ARG A 40 56.49 19.51 26.98
N GLY A 41 55.49 20.38 26.89
CA GLY A 41 55.68 21.84 26.92
C GLY A 41 55.92 22.43 28.33
N TYR A 42 55.65 21.67 29.40
CA TYR A 42 55.64 22.20 30.77
C TYR A 42 56.92 21.94 31.59
N LEU A 43 57.89 21.15 31.09
CA LEU A 43 59.04 20.65 31.88
C LEU A 43 60.43 20.96 31.28
N GLN A 44 60.72 22.21 30.95
CA GLN A 44 62.11 22.67 30.81
C GLN A 44 62.38 23.99 31.56
N PRO A 45 63.12 23.95 32.68
CA PRO A 45 63.50 25.13 33.43
C PRO A 45 64.92 25.57 33.06
N ARG A 46 65.05 26.50 32.10
CA ARG A 46 66.09 27.55 32.01
C ARG A 46 66.12 28.12 30.60
N MET A 47 65.74 29.40 30.47
CA MET A 47 66.51 30.47 29.81
C MET A 47 65.64 31.73 29.76
N LYS A 48 66.13 32.80 30.38
CA LYS A 48 65.50 34.13 30.43
C LYS A 48 65.67 34.81 29.06
N ARG A 49 64.64 35.58 28.67
CA ARG A 49 64.48 36.40 27.44
C ARG A 49 63.90 35.65 26.24
N ALA A 50 62.59 35.45 26.26
CA ALA A 50 61.78 35.33 25.05
C ALA A 50 60.41 35.95 25.32
N LEU A 51 60.03 36.90 24.47
CA LEU A 51 58.67 37.39 24.32
C LEU A 51 57.73 36.17 24.26
N ILE A 52 56.79 36.06 25.19
CA ILE A 52 55.99 34.83 25.40
C ILE A 52 55.06 34.65 24.21
N VAL A 53 55.53 33.94 23.18
CA VAL A 53 54.70 33.34 22.15
C VAL A 53 53.91 32.22 22.82
N TRP A 54 52.67 32.51 23.22
CA TRP A 54 51.70 31.47 23.53
C TRP A 54 51.66 30.49 22.35
N PRO A 55 51.87 29.18 22.55
CA PRO A 55 51.84 28.24 21.45
C PRO A 55 50.42 28.21 20.92
N ILE A 56 50.26 28.72 19.69
CA ILE A 56 48.98 28.88 18.97
C ILE A 56 48.10 27.62 19.04
N GLY A 57 48.69 26.43 19.22
CA GLY A 57 47.99 25.17 19.42
C GLY A 57 47.09 25.07 20.67
N THR A 58 47.45 25.67 21.80
CA THR A 58 46.61 25.62 23.03
C THR A 58 45.41 26.57 22.94
N ALA A 59 45.59 27.73 22.33
CA ALA A 59 44.51 28.68 22.06
C ALA A 59 43.49 28.10 21.06
N VAL A 60 43.96 27.45 19.99
CA VAL A 60 43.10 26.79 19.01
C VAL A 60 42.31 25.64 19.65
N CYS A 61 42.93 24.80 20.48
CA CYS A 61 42.21 23.73 21.20
C CYS A 61 41.16 24.28 22.18
N ALA A 62 41.47 25.36 22.90
CA ALA A 62 40.52 26.00 23.81
C ALA A 62 39.32 26.62 23.07
N VAL A 63 39.56 27.28 21.93
CA VAL A 63 38.48 27.82 21.07
C VAL A 63 37.62 26.69 20.50
N VAL A 64 38.24 25.60 20.04
CA VAL A 64 37.53 24.42 19.52
C VAL A 64 36.65 23.78 20.58
N LEU A 65 37.16 23.54 21.78
CA LEU A 65 36.41 22.93 22.88
C LEU A 65 35.31 23.84 23.42
N SER A 66 35.54 25.16 23.42
CA SER A 66 34.53 26.16 23.82
C SER A 66 33.41 26.28 22.79
N ALA A 67 33.76 26.26 21.49
CA ALA A 67 32.79 26.21 20.40
C ALA A 67 31.98 24.90 20.40
N LEU A 68 32.62 23.76 20.75
CA LEU A 68 31.95 22.46 20.96
C LEU A 68 30.92 22.54 22.08
N GLY A 69 31.29 23.15 23.22
CA GLY A 69 30.41 23.36 24.36
C GLY A 69 29.23 24.28 24.07
N LEU A 70 29.45 25.36 23.30
CA LEU A 70 28.40 26.29 22.90
C LEU A 70 27.45 25.71 21.84
N ALA A 71 27.98 24.99 20.85
CA ALA A 71 27.20 24.38 19.78
C ALA A 71 26.28 23.27 20.31
N LEU A 72 26.77 22.45 21.25
CA LEU A 72 25.97 21.42 21.94
C LEU A 72 24.85 22.03 22.81
N ARG A 73 24.97 23.31 23.21
CA ARG A 73 23.95 24.06 23.95
C ARG A 73 23.00 24.88 23.06
N SER A 74 23.28 25.05 21.77
CA SER A 74 22.50 25.94 20.91
C SER A 74 21.12 25.35 20.56
N SER A 75 20.08 26.19 20.62
CA SER A 75 18.69 25.83 20.33
C SER A 75 18.45 25.39 18.87
N ARG A 76 19.41 25.64 17.97
CA ARG A 76 19.34 25.30 16.54
C ARG A 76 19.36 23.79 16.29
N PHE A 77 19.83 22.98 17.25
CA PHE A 77 19.85 21.51 17.20
C PHE A 77 18.63 20.83 17.84
N LYS A 78 17.59 21.59 18.25
CA LYS A 78 16.37 21.04 18.87
C LYS A 78 15.29 20.60 17.88
N LYS A 79 15.39 20.92 16.59
CA LYS A 79 14.42 20.48 15.56
C LYS A 79 14.98 19.29 14.77
N LEU A 80 14.80 18.09 15.29
CA LEU A 80 15.05 16.83 14.56
C LEU A 80 13.88 15.88 14.87
N ASP A 81 13.36 15.26 13.81
CA ASP A 81 12.09 14.53 13.80
C ASP A 81 11.94 13.49 14.92
N GLU A 82 10.77 13.52 15.54
CA GLU A 82 10.32 12.73 16.70
C GLU A 82 10.31 11.21 16.44
N HIS A 83 10.48 10.77 15.19
CA HIS A 83 10.47 9.36 14.78
C HIS A 83 11.86 8.73 14.61
N THR A 84 12.92 9.40 15.04
CA THR A 84 14.28 8.86 14.92
C THR A 84 14.65 8.05 16.18
N PRO A 85 15.05 6.77 16.08
CA PRO A 85 15.39 5.96 17.25
C PRO A 85 16.50 6.62 18.09
N PRO A 86 16.46 6.51 19.44
CA PRO A 86 17.30 7.30 20.36
C PRO A 86 18.82 7.12 20.16
N ASP A 87 19.23 5.98 19.61
CA ASP A 87 20.63 5.67 19.31
C ASP A 87 21.17 6.46 18.11
N HIS A 88 20.29 6.77 17.14
CA HIS A 88 20.59 7.56 15.94
C HIS A 88 20.62 9.06 16.24
N PHE A 89 19.86 9.51 17.25
CA PHE A 89 19.77 10.93 17.62
C PHE A 89 21.11 11.51 18.09
N LYS A 90 21.85 10.75 18.91
CA LYS A 90 23.16 11.18 19.43
C LYS A 90 24.23 11.18 18.35
N THR A 91 24.17 10.26 17.39
CA THR A 91 25.13 10.16 16.29
C THR A 91 24.89 11.24 15.24
N GLN A 92 23.64 11.58 14.93
CA GLN A 92 23.29 12.58 13.93
C GLN A 92 23.68 14.00 14.35
N ARG A 93 23.45 14.37 15.62
CA ARG A 93 23.93 15.65 16.18
C ARG A 93 25.45 15.79 16.13
N LEU A 94 26.17 14.68 16.32
CA LEU A 94 27.63 14.66 16.25
C LEU A 94 28.12 14.87 14.81
N VAL A 95 27.44 14.28 13.82
CA VAL A 95 27.73 14.49 12.40
C VAL A 95 27.43 15.92 11.96
N GLU A 96 26.28 16.48 12.36
CA GLU A 96 25.91 17.88 12.03
C GLU A 96 26.85 18.89 12.69
N PHE A 97 27.26 18.64 13.93
CA PHE A 97 28.27 19.45 14.61
C PHE A 97 29.61 19.40 13.86
N LEU A 98 30.06 18.21 13.46
CA LEU A 98 31.31 18.03 12.72
C LEU A 98 31.25 18.66 11.32
N ASP A 99 30.09 18.64 10.65
CA ASP A 99 29.86 19.30 9.37
C ASP A 99 29.98 20.83 9.52
N TRP A 100 29.31 21.43 10.50
CA TRP A 100 29.42 22.87 10.78
C TRP A 100 30.85 23.27 11.18
N PHE A 101 31.45 22.50 12.07
CA PHE A 101 32.80 22.72 12.56
C PHE A 101 33.83 22.67 11.42
N SER A 102 33.70 21.70 10.52
CA SER A 102 34.59 21.57 9.36
C SER A 102 34.37 22.70 8.34
N LEU A 103 33.12 23.07 8.05
CA LEU A 103 32.80 24.17 7.13
C LEU A 103 33.31 25.53 7.63
N ALA A 104 33.35 25.75 8.95
CA ALA A 104 33.82 27.01 9.53
C ALA A 104 35.36 27.06 9.70
N LEU A 105 36.00 25.98 10.17
CA LEU A 105 37.44 25.99 10.50
C LEU A 105 38.36 25.73 9.31
N ILE A 106 37.93 24.94 8.32
CA ILE A 106 38.74 24.68 7.12
C ILE A 106 39.08 25.98 6.37
N PRO A 107 38.12 26.88 6.06
CA PRO A 107 38.43 28.14 5.39
C PRO A 107 39.32 29.06 6.23
N ILE A 108 39.04 29.18 7.54
CA ILE A 108 39.80 30.06 8.45
C ILE A 108 41.25 29.59 8.55
N SER A 109 41.49 28.29 8.75
CA SER A 109 42.84 27.73 8.85
C SER A 109 43.62 27.79 7.54
N LEU A 110 42.96 27.61 6.39
CA LEU A 110 43.56 27.81 5.07
C LEU A 110 43.96 29.26 4.83
N ILE A 111 43.08 30.22 5.11
CA ILE A 111 43.35 31.65 4.93
C ILE A 111 44.51 32.09 5.83
N VAL A 112 44.50 31.72 7.11
CA VAL A 112 45.58 32.03 8.05
C VAL A 112 46.90 31.38 7.63
N GLY A 113 46.88 30.12 7.17
CA GLY A 113 48.07 29.41 6.71
C GLY A 113 48.69 30.01 5.45
N ILE A 114 47.87 30.46 4.50
CA ILE A 114 48.31 31.11 3.25
C ILE A 114 48.85 32.52 3.54
N VAL A 115 48.09 33.33 4.28
CA VAL A 115 48.46 34.73 4.56
C VAL A 115 49.69 34.83 5.44
N LEU A 116 49.84 33.96 6.45
CA LEU A 116 51.00 33.97 7.37
C LEU A 116 52.14 33.04 6.93
N HIS A 117 52.05 32.41 5.75
CA HIS A 117 53.03 31.44 5.24
C HIS A 117 53.38 30.33 6.26
N ASN A 118 52.42 29.96 7.10
CA ASN A 118 52.64 29.06 8.22
C ASN A 118 52.26 27.62 7.84
N ARG A 119 53.27 26.81 7.56
CA ARG A 119 53.13 25.39 7.18
C ARG A 119 52.37 24.54 8.20
N THR A 120 52.41 24.91 9.49
CA THR A 120 51.70 24.17 10.54
C THR A 120 50.18 24.37 10.49
N ALA A 121 49.72 25.56 10.09
CA ALA A 121 48.30 25.86 9.93
C ALA A 121 47.69 25.15 8.70
N LEU A 122 48.49 24.97 7.65
CA LEU A 122 48.11 24.19 6.45
C LEU A 122 48.00 22.69 6.75
N LEU A 123 48.86 22.13 7.60
CA LEU A 123 48.73 20.72 8.03
C LEU A 123 47.52 20.51 8.96
N ALA A 124 47.20 21.50 9.79
CA ALA A 124 46.04 21.44 10.68
C ALA A 124 44.70 21.42 9.93
N SER A 125 44.62 22.01 8.72
CA SER A 125 43.40 22.02 7.91
C SER A 125 43.12 20.66 7.22
N ALA A 126 44.12 19.79 7.08
CA ALA A 126 43.97 18.46 6.51
C ALA A 126 43.17 17.50 7.43
N VAL A 127 43.27 17.68 8.75
CA VAL A 127 42.61 16.83 9.76
C VAL A 127 41.08 16.84 9.64
N PRO A 128 40.38 17.98 9.58
CA PRO A 128 38.93 18.01 9.38
C PRO A 128 38.51 17.53 7.98
N VAL A 129 39.32 17.73 6.93
CA VAL A 129 39.04 17.20 5.59
C VAL A 129 39.09 15.67 5.56
N ILE A 130 40.10 15.08 6.19
CA ILE A 130 40.23 13.62 6.34
C ILE A 130 39.10 13.08 7.22
N GLY A 131 38.75 13.78 8.30
CA GLY A 131 37.60 13.45 9.15
C GLY A 131 36.28 13.42 8.39
N LEU A 132 36.01 14.45 7.58
CA LEU A 132 34.84 14.51 6.68
C LEU A 132 34.83 13.35 5.69
N ALA A 133 35.97 13.03 5.06
CA ALA A 133 36.08 11.92 4.12
C ALA A 133 35.83 10.56 4.80
N TRP A 134 36.37 10.37 6.02
CA TRP A 134 36.15 9.17 6.85
C TRP A 134 34.70 9.00 7.30
N LEU A 135 33.95 10.08 7.45
CA LEU A 135 32.55 10.07 7.88
C LEU A 135 31.55 9.94 6.70
N ARG A 136 32.00 10.08 5.44
CA ARG A 136 31.15 9.89 4.24
C ARG A 136 30.42 8.53 4.19
N PRO A 137 31.03 7.39 4.53
CA PRO A 137 30.32 6.10 4.58
C PRO A 137 29.22 6.07 5.64
N TRP A 138 29.42 6.79 6.76
CA TRP A 138 28.44 6.91 7.85
C TRP A 138 27.29 7.89 7.53
N ARG A 139 27.49 8.81 6.56
CA ARG A 139 26.40 9.64 6.00
C ARG A 139 25.39 8.86 5.18
N LYS A 140 25.73 7.66 4.69
CA LYS A 140 24.74 6.82 4.00
C LYS A 140 23.73 6.34 5.03
N ARG A 141 22.60 7.04 5.13
CA ARG A 141 21.40 6.57 5.84
C ARG A 141 21.19 5.11 5.45
N ARG A 142 21.28 4.20 6.42
CA ARG A 142 20.94 2.79 6.19
C ARG A 142 19.49 2.77 5.75
N LYS A 143 19.24 2.50 4.46
CA LYS A 143 17.88 2.31 3.95
C LYS A 143 17.26 1.19 4.78
N LEU A 144 16.09 1.45 5.34
CA LEU A 144 15.30 0.43 6.04
C LEU A 144 15.13 -0.75 5.07
N LYS A 145 15.64 -1.92 5.45
CA LYS A 145 15.59 -3.11 4.62
C LYS A 145 14.19 -3.70 4.76
N HIS A 146 13.42 -3.73 3.68
CA HIS A 146 12.18 -4.49 3.64
C HIS A 146 12.47 -5.97 3.91
N ILE A 147 11.75 -6.56 4.85
CA ILE A 147 11.97 -7.95 5.25
C ILE A 147 11.02 -8.88 4.48
N ARG A 148 9.71 -8.59 4.50
CA ARG A 148 8.66 -9.42 3.88
C ARG A 148 7.31 -8.69 3.82
N GLY A 149 6.37 -9.22 3.04
CA GLY A 149 5.01 -8.73 2.93
C GLY A 149 4.81 -7.71 1.80
N ALA A 150 3.59 -7.17 1.74
CA ALA A 150 3.19 -6.19 0.73
C ALA A 150 4.09 -4.94 0.80
N GLN A 151 4.40 -4.39 -0.37
CA GLN A 151 5.15 -3.16 -0.51
C GLN A 151 4.28 -2.13 -1.20
N ILE A 152 4.42 -0.89 -0.76
CA ILE A 152 3.83 0.27 -1.41
C ILE A 152 4.93 0.90 -2.26
N ALA A 153 4.63 1.15 -3.53
CA ALA A 153 5.50 1.83 -4.46
C ALA A 153 4.70 2.87 -5.26
N PRO A 154 5.34 3.93 -5.75
CA PRO A 154 4.75 4.84 -6.73
C PRO A 154 4.21 4.08 -7.95
N ALA A 155 3.13 4.59 -8.55
CA ALA A 155 2.50 3.97 -9.71
C ALA A 155 3.49 3.74 -10.87
N ASP A 156 4.32 4.74 -11.17
CA ASP A 156 5.34 4.67 -12.23
C ASP A 156 6.36 3.54 -12.00
N ASP A 157 6.74 3.30 -10.73
CA ASP A 157 7.65 2.20 -10.38
C ASP A 157 6.96 0.84 -10.57
N VAL A 158 5.69 0.73 -10.18
CA VAL A 158 4.89 -0.49 -10.37
C VAL A 158 4.70 -0.79 -11.86
N GLU A 159 4.37 0.24 -12.65
CA GLU A 159 4.27 0.14 -14.11
C GLU A 159 5.58 -0.34 -14.72
N ALA A 160 6.71 0.27 -14.36
CA ALA A 160 8.02 -0.11 -14.87
C ALA A 160 8.38 -1.57 -14.53
N ILE A 161 8.06 -2.00 -13.30
CA ILE A 161 8.24 -3.40 -12.87
C ILE A 161 7.40 -4.34 -13.72
N ILE A 162 6.11 -4.04 -13.91
CA ILE A 162 5.20 -4.88 -14.67
C ILE A 162 5.62 -4.94 -16.14
N ARG A 163 5.88 -3.79 -16.79
CA ARG A 163 6.31 -3.74 -18.19
C ARG A 163 7.63 -4.49 -18.41
N LYS A 164 8.54 -4.45 -17.44
CA LYS A 164 9.80 -5.20 -17.51
C LYS A 164 9.59 -6.71 -17.33
N LYS A 165 8.82 -7.12 -16.32
CA LYS A 165 8.64 -8.53 -15.95
C LYS A 165 7.71 -9.28 -16.90
N TYR A 166 6.64 -8.63 -17.36
CA TYR A 166 5.56 -9.24 -18.12
C TYR A 166 5.45 -8.69 -19.55
N LYS A 167 6.56 -8.17 -20.11
CA LYS A 167 6.62 -7.50 -21.42
C LYS A 167 5.88 -8.25 -22.54
N LYS A 168 6.03 -9.58 -22.60
CA LYS A 168 5.44 -10.44 -23.65
C LYS A 168 3.99 -10.87 -23.36
N GLN A 169 3.48 -10.55 -22.17
CA GLN A 169 2.18 -10.99 -21.66
C GLN A 169 1.23 -9.82 -21.46
N LEU A 170 1.55 -8.62 -21.93
CA LEU A 170 0.65 -7.47 -21.79
C LEU A 170 -0.52 -7.62 -22.75
N GLY A 171 -1.74 -7.62 -22.22
CA GLY A 171 -2.97 -7.59 -23.03
C GLY A 171 -3.32 -6.18 -23.49
N GLY A 172 -2.84 -5.15 -22.78
CA GLY A 172 -3.17 -3.73 -22.98
C GLY A 172 -4.22 -3.20 -22.00
N LEU A 173 -4.59 -3.97 -20.96
CA LEU A 173 -5.64 -3.61 -20.02
C LEU A 173 -4.96 -2.83 -18.93
N GLU A 174 -5.52 -1.69 -18.53
CA GLU A 174 -4.85 -0.81 -17.58
C GLU A 174 -5.82 -0.41 -16.48
N ILE A 175 -5.33 -0.37 -15.24
CA ILE A 175 -6.08 0.10 -14.07
C ILE A 175 -5.26 1.24 -13.45
N GLY A 176 -5.79 2.46 -13.48
CA GLY A 176 -5.09 3.63 -12.95
C GLY A 176 -3.76 3.92 -13.65
N GLY A 177 -3.64 3.63 -14.95
CA GLY A 177 -2.41 3.79 -15.74
C GLY A 177 -1.41 2.64 -15.62
N VAL A 178 -1.68 1.67 -14.73
CA VAL A 178 -0.80 0.50 -14.57
C VAL A 178 -1.30 -0.63 -15.47
N PRO A 179 -0.47 -1.17 -16.37
CA PRO A 179 -0.86 -2.27 -17.23
C PRO A 179 -1.04 -3.56 -16.44
N ILE A 180 -2.00 -4.36 -16.86
CA ILE A 180 -2.33 -5.66 -16.31
C ILE A 180 -1.86 -6.74 -17.31
N PRO A 181 -1.04 -7.71 -16.88
CA PRO A 181 -0.72 -8.88 -17.69
C PRO A 181 -1.98 -9.69 -18.04
N ARG A 182 -2.06 -10.22 -19.27
CA ARG A 182 -3.21 -10.97 -19.79
C ARG A 182 -3.57 -12.16 -18.91
N ASP A 183 -2.57 -12.85 -18.36
CA ASP A 183 -2.76 -13.98 -17.44
C ASP A 183 -3.47 -13.58 -16.13
N PHE A 184 -3.44 -12.30 -15.76
CA PHE A 184 -4.12 -11.79 -14.56
C PHE A 184 -5.54 -11.28 -14.85
N GLU A 185 -5.89 -11.05 -16.12
CA GLU A 185 -7.24 -10.58 -16.49
C GLU A 185 -8.32 -11.60 -16.11
N VAL A 186 -7.99 -12.90 -16.08
CA VAL A 186 -8.91 -14.00 -15.74
C VAL A 186 -9.03 -14.28 -14.23
N LEU A 187 -8.26 -13.59 -13.39
CA LEU A 187 -8.28 -13.80 -11.93
C LEU A 187 -9.38 -13.00 -11.22
N ASN A 188 -10.21 -12.29 -11.97
CA ASN A 188 -11.24 -11.35 -11.51
C ASN A 188 -10.66 -10.12 -10.78
N PHE A 189 -11.40 -9.02 -10.79
CA PHE A 189 -11.04 -7.78 -10.10
C PHE A 189 -12.13 -7.41 -9.10
N LEU A 190 -11.71 -6.96 -7.91
CA LEU A 190 -12.60 -6.36 -6.92
C LEU A 190 -12.33 -4.85 -6.86
N CYS A 191 -13.28 -4.04 -7.31
CA CYS A 191 -13.25 -2.59 -7.17
C CYS A 191 -14.06 -2.14 -5.95
N ALA A 192 -13.40 -1.97 -4.81
CA ALA A 192 -14.02 -1.51 -3.57
C ALA A 192 -13.86 0.00 -3.36
N GLY A 193 -14.91 0.68 -2.91
CA GLY A 193 -14.89 2.11 -2.59
C GLY A 193 -16.27 2.67 -2.28
N ALA A 194 -16.34 3.80 -1.55
CA ALA A 194 -17.59 4.46 -1.23
C ALA A 194 -18.30 5.00 -2.50
N PRO A 195 -19.62 5.30 -2.44
CA PRO A 195 -20.28 6.04 -3.52
C PRO A 195 -19.52 7.34 -3.84
N GLY A 196 -19.38 7.65 -5.14
CA GLY A 196 -18.67 8.85 -5.58
C GLY A 196 -17.13 8.77 -5.66
N THR A 197 -16.50 7.67 -5.23
CA THR A 197 -15.01 7.55 -5.26
C THR A 197 -14.43 7.19 -6.65
N GLY A 198 -15.22 7.25 -7.71
CA GLY A 198 -14.75 7.02 -9.08
C GLY A 198 -14.68 5.55 -9.52
N LYS A 199 -15.38 4.61 -8.87
CA LYS A 199 -15.44 3.19 -9.30
C LYS A 199 -15.85 3.04 -10.78
N SER A 200 -16.94 3.69 -11.20
CA SER A 200 -17.39 3.66 -12.59
C SER A 200 -16.39 4.30 -13.55
N THR A 201 -15.69 5.35 -13.09
CA THR A 201 -14.60 5.98 -13.84
C THR A 201 -13.42 5.04 -14.04
N ALA A 202 -13.13 4.16 -13.07
CA ALA A 202 -12.08 3.14 -13.19
C ALA A 202 -12.50 1.96 -14.07
N ILE A 203 -13.77 1.57 -14.06
CA ILE A 203 -14.30 0.44 -14.85
C ILE A 203 -14.47 0.80 -16.33
N ALA A 204 -14.88 2.03 -16.65
CA ALA A 204 -15.19 2.40 -18.03
C ALA A 204 -14.01 2.24 -19.03
N PRO A 205 -12.75 2.60 -18.69
CA PRO A 205 -11.59 2.31 -19.55
C PRO A 205 -11.33 0.82 -19.75
N ILE A 206 -11.61 -0.02 -18.76
CA ILE A 206 -11.49 -1.48 -18.86
C ILE A 206 -12.48 -1.99 -19.91
N ILE A 207 -13.75 -1.59 -19.82
CA ILE A 207 -14.78 -1.94 -20.81
C ILE A 207 -14.39 -1.44 -22.21
N ALA A 208 -13.94 -0.18 -22.32
CA ALA A 208 -13.50 0.40 -23.59
C ALA A 208 -12.37 -0.41 -24.24
N THR A 209 -11.40 -0.85 -23.42
CA THR A 209 -10.27 -1.66 -23.86
C THR A 209 -10.72 -3.04 -24.32
N MET A 210 -11.54 -3.74 -23.53
CA MET A 210 -12.09 -5.05 -23.89
C MET A 210 -12.86 -4.97 -25.22
N ARG A 211 -13.73 -3.96 -25.36
CA ARG A 211 -14.46 -3.72 -26.61
C ARG A 211 -13.55 -3.38 -27.79
N GLY A 212 -12.46 -2.63 -27.55
CA GLY A 212 -11.47 -2.30 -28.58
C GLY A 212 -10.74 -3.52 -29.12
N ARG A 213 -10.58 -4.58 -28.30
CA ARG A 213 -9.99 -5.86 -28.70
C ARG A 213 -10.97 -6.82 -29.39
N GLY A 214 -12.27 -6.53 -29.33
CA GLY A 214 -13.30 -7.47 -29.72
C GLY A 214 -13.62 -8.51 -28.65
N ASP A 215 -13.22 -8.30 -27.39
CA ASP A 215 -13.64 -9.15 -26.27
C ASP A 215 -15.16 -8.94 -26.04
N ARG A 216 -15.88 -10.04 -25.73
CA ARG A 216 -17.30 -9.99 -25.37
C ARG A 216 -17.46 -9.50 -23.93
N VAL A 217 -18.40 -8.58 -23.70
CA VAL A 217 -18.65 -7.98 -22.39
C VAL A 217 -20.11 -8.16 -22.02
N PHE A 218 -20.36 -8.83 -20.88
CA PHE A 218 -21.65 -8.84 -20.22
C PHE A 218 -21.63 -7.79 -19.10
N CYS A 219 -22.56 -6.84 -19.10
CA CYS A 219 -22.54 -5.70 -18.19
C CYS A 219 -23.88 -5.56 -17.47
N ALA A 220 -23.86 -5.73 -16.14
CA ALA A 220 -24.96 -5.32 -15.29
C ALA A 220 -24.88 -3.80 -15.08
N ASP A 221 -25.81 -3.07 -15.70
CA ASP A 221 -25.80 -1.60 -15.75
C ASP A 221 -27.13 -1.01 -15.25
N PRO A 222 -27.31 -0.87 -13.93
CA PRO A 222 -28.58 -0.40 -13.35
C PRO A 222 -28.98 1.02 -13.76
N ARG A 223 -28.02 1.85 -14.19
CA ARG A 223 -28.27 3.25 -14.59
C ARG A 223 -28.27 3.46 -16.10
N GLY A 224 -27.88 2.45 -16.88
CA GLY A 224 -27.72 2.58 -18.33
C GLY A 224 -26.53 3.46 -18.74
N ASP A 225 -25.59 3.76 -17.84
CA ASP A 225 -24.44 4.64 -18.11
C ASP A 225 -23.47 3.98 -19.11
N TYR A 226 -23.23 2.69 -18.95
CA TYR A 226 -22.38 1.90 -19.85
C TYR A 226 -23.11 1.59 -21.16
N LEU A 227 -24.39 1.27 -21.09
CA LEU A 227 -25.23 1.08 -22.27
C LEU A 227 -25.21 2.34 -23.14
N ARG A 228 -25.47 3.52 -22.56
CA ARG A 228 -25.43 4.80 -23.29
C ARG A 228 -24.06 5.08 -23.91
N ARG A 229 -22.98 4.72 -23.22
CA ARG A 229 -21.60 5.05 -23.65
C ARG A 229 -21.04 4.08 -24.68
N PHE A 230 -21.35 2.79 -24.58
CA PHE A 230 -20.64 1.74 -25.30
C PHE A 230 -21.49 0.97 -26.29
N TRP A 231 -22.82 1.03 -26.21
CA TRP A 231 -23.70 0.27 -27.10
C TRP A 231 -23.43 0.53 -28.58
N ARG A 232 -23.55 -0.53 -29.39
CA ARG A 232 -23.45 -0.53 -30.86
C ARG A 232 -24.54 -1.42 -31.44
N ASP A 233 -24.87 -1.20 -32.71
CA ASP A 233 -25.74 -2.11 -33.46
C ASP A 233 -25.21 -3.55 -33.39
N GLY A 234 -26.07 -4.48 -32.98
CA GLY A 234 -25.72 -5.88 -32.72
C GLY A 234 -25.47 -6.23 -31.26
N ASP A 235 -25.32 -5.25 -30.35
CA ASP A 235 -25.26 -5.50 -28.91
C ASP A 235 -26.65 -5.89 -28.38
N ILE A 236 -26.69 -6.91 -27.51
CA ILE A 236 -27.92 -7.41 -26.89
C ILE A 236 -28.26 -6.58 -25.66
N VAL A 237 -29.50 -6.11 -25.57
CA VAL A 237 -30.06 -5.42 -24.40
C VAL A 237 -31.08 -6.34 -23.72
N LEU A 238 -30.90 -6.56 -22.42
CA LEU A 238 -31.84 -7.31 -21.56
C LEU A 238 -32.46 -6.34 -20.56
N ASN A 239 -33.52 -5.65 -20.97
CA ASN A 239 -34.29 -4.75 -20.13
C ASN A 239 -35.74 -4.67 -20.63
N PRO A 240 -36.74 -5.18 -19.90
CA PRO A 240 -38.13 -5.22 -20.38
C PRO A 240 -38.75 -3.82 -20.61
N LEU A 241 -38.10 -2.76 -20.12
CA LEU A 241 -38.56 -1.38 -20.28
C LEU A 241 -37.84 -0.62 -21.41
N ASP A 242 -36.88 -1.25 -22.10
CA ASP A 242 -36.13 -0.64 -23.21
C ASP A 242 -36.64 -1.17 -24.55
N GLN A 243 -36.96 -0.27 -25.49
CA GLN A 243 -37.46 -0.64 -26.82
C GLN A 243 -36.47 -1.44 -27.67
N ARG A 244 -35.16 -1.35 -27.36
CA ARG A 244 -34.09 -2.08 -28.06
C ARG A 244 -33.90 -3.49 -27.51
N ALA A 245 -34.54 -3.81 -26.39
CA ALA A 245 -34.32 -5.08 -25.73
C ALA A 245 -34.84 -6.24 -26.57
N ILE A 246 -34.15 -7.37 -26.47
CA ILE A 246 -34.64 -8.61 -27.05
C ILE A 246 -35.74 -9.18 -26.17
N ALA A 247 -36.71 -9.86 -26.79
CA ALA A 247 -37.62 -10.72 -26.05
C ALA A 247 -36.83 -11.92 -25.53
N TRP A 248 -36.88 -12.14 -24.22
CA TRP A 248 -36.21 -13.26 -23.57
C TRP A 248 -37.20 -14.03 -22.69
N SER A 249 -37.02 -15.35 -22.64
CA SER A 249 -37.81 -16.25 -21.81
C SER A 249 -36.86 -17.21 -21.11
N PRO A 250 -37.03 -17.47 -19.80
CA PRO A 250 -36.30 -18.53 -19.11
C PRO A 250 -36.49 -19.90 -19.77
N LEU A 251 -37.64 -20.12 -20.42
CA LEU A 251 -37.94 -21.37 -21.14
C LEU A 251 -37.02 -21.59 -22.34
N ALA A 252 -36.45 -20.52 -22.92
CA ALA A 252 -35.53 -20.62 -24.05
C ALA A 252 -34.17 -21.22 -23.66
N GLU A 253 -33.84 -21.22 -22.36
CA GLU A 253 -32.58 -21.74 -21.82
C GLU A 253 -32.68 -23.23 -21.38
N ILE A 254 -33.87 -23.83 -21.45
CA ILE A 254 -34.13 -25.18 -20.94
C ILE A 254 -34.05 -26.18 -22.11
N HIS A 255 -33.04 -27.06 -22.09
CA HIS A 255 -32.89 -28.13 -23.08
C HIS A 255 -33.21 -29.52 -22.51
N SER A 256 -33.19 -29.64 -21.18
CA SER A 256 -33.46 -30.85 -20.42
C SER A 256 -34.14 -30.52 -19.09
N GLU A 257 -34.75 -31.52 -18.44
CA GLU A 257 -35.43 -31.30 -17.14
C GLU A 257 -34.46 -30.80 -16.05
N SER A 258 -33.17 -31.18 -16.09
CA SER A 258 -32.16 -30.66 -15.15
C SER A 258 -31.87 -29.16 -15.34
N ASP A 259 -32.05 -28.63 -16.55
CA ASP A 259 -31.88 -27.19 -16.80
C ASP A 259 -32.99 -26.40 -16.12
N ALA A 260 -34.21 -26.93 -16.06
CA ALA A 260 -35.32 -26.29 -15.36
C ALA A 260 -35.01 -26.08 -13.88
N ALA A 261 -34.37 -27.05 -13.22
CA ALA A 261 -33.94 -26.92 -11.82
C ALA A 261 -32.86 -25.84 -11.66
N MET A 262 -31.91 -25.75 -12.60
CA MET A 262 -30.87 -24.72 -12.60
C MET A 262 -31.45 -23.32 -12.81
N ILE A 263 -32.36 -23.18 -13.77
CA ILE A 263 -33.06 -21.91 -14.06
C ILE A 263 -33.92 -21.49 -12.86
N ALA A 264 -34.65 -22.42 -12.25
CA ALA A 264 -35.45 -22.14 -11.06
C ALA A 264 -34.59 -21.63 -9.90
N ARG A 265 -33.41 -22.22 -9.66
CA ARG A 265 -32.46 -21.77 -8.64
C ARG A 265 -31.77 -20.44 -8.99
N SER A 266 -31.62 -20.13 -10.28
CA SER A 266 -31.11 -18.82 -10.71
C SER A 266 -32.16 -17.71 -10.54
N MET A 267 -33.44 -18.01 -10.73
CA MET A 267 -34.54 -17.06 -10.56
C MET A 267 -34.84 -16.83 -9.08
N VAL A 268 -35.02 -17.92 -8.31
CA VAL A 268 -35.23 -17.90 -6.85
C VAL A 268 -33.89 -18.24 -6.18
N PRO A 269 -33.08 -17.24 -5.80
CA PRO A 269 -31.74 -17.46 -5.27
C PRO A 269 -31.78 -18.23 -3.95
N ASP A 270 -30.69 -18.92 -3.60
CA ASP A 270 -30.61 -19.59 -2.30
C ASP A 270 -30.63 -18.57 -1.16
N ALA A 271 -31.35 -18.90 -0.09
CA ALA A 271 -31.33 -18.17 1.18
C ALA A 271 -30.56 -18.95 2.24
N GLU A 272 -30.11 -18.25 3.29
CA GLU A 272 -29.48 -18.84 4.47
C GLU A 272 -30.44 -18.83 5.66
N GLY A 273 -30.21 -19.72 6.64
CA GLY A 273 -30.98 -19.75 7.88
C GLY A 273 -32.41 -20.29 7.71
N HIS A 274 -33.38 -19.66 8.38
CA HIS A 274 -34.77 -20.13 8.42
C HIS A 274 -35.46 -20.07 7.05
N ASP A 275 -35.04 -19.14 6.19
CA ASP A 275 -35.66 -18.91 4.87
C ASP A 275 -35.17 -19.88 3.79
N ALA A 276 -34.09 -20.61 4.05
CA ALA A 276 -33.48 -21.54 3.10
C ALA A 276 -34.46 -22.62 2.60
N ALA A 277 -35.28 -23.17 3.50
CA ALA A 277 -36.26 -24.19 3.16
C ALA A 277 -37.37 -23.63 2.26
N TRP A 278 -37.85 -22.41 2.54
CA TRP A 278 -38.91 -21.75 1.77
C TRP A 278 -38.47 -21.43 0.35
N HIS A 279 -37.24 -20.92 0.20
CA HIS A 279 -36.61 -20.73 -1.11
C HIS A 279 -36.49 -22.06 -1.87
N ARG A 280 -36.08 -23.13 -1.18
CA ARG A 280 -35.97 -24.46 -1.80
C ARG A 280 -37.31 -25.00 -2.30
N TYR A 281 -38.39 -24.81 -1.53
CA TYR A 281 -39.73 -25.20 -1.98
C TYR A 281 -40.22 -24.34 -3.14
N GLY A 282 -39.93 -23.04 -3.13
CA GLY A 282 -40.23 -22.14 -4.25
C GLY A 282 -39.52 -22.56 -5.54
N GLN A 283 -38.24 -22.93 -5.44
CA GLN A 283 -37.46 -23.47 -6.56
C GLN A 283 -38.08 -24.76 -7.12
N LEU A 284 -38.48 -25.70 -6.27
CA LEU A 284 -39.10 -26.97 -6.70
C LEU A 284 -40.47 -26.76 -7.37
N LEU A 285 -41.28 -25.83 -6.84
CA LEU A 285 -42.54 -25.46 -7.46
C LEU A 285 -42.31 -24.85 -8.84
N LEU A 286 -41.40 -23.87 -8.93
CA LEU A 286 -41.03 -23.21 -10.18
C LEU A 286 -40.45 -24.20 -11.20
N GLU A 287 -39.60 -25.13 -10.78
CA GLU A 287 -39.06 -26.20 -11.62
C GLU A 287 -40.19 -27.02 -12.27
N GLY A 288 -41.16 -27.47 -11.48
CA GLY A 288 -42.33 -28.20 -12.00
C GLY A 288 -43.13 -27.37 -13.00
N VAL A 289 -43.36 -26.08 -12.71
CA VAL A 289 -44.05 -25.15 -13.61
C VAL A 289 -43.28 -24.93 -14.91
N LEU A 290 -41.96 -24.75 -14.86
CA LEU A 290 -41.12 -24.58 -16.04
C LEU A 290 -41.12 -25.85 -16.93
N ILE A 291 -41.06 -27.03 -16.32
CA ILE A 291 -41.16 -28.31 -17.06
C ILE A 291 -42.53 -28.43 -17.74
N HIS A 292 -43.61 -28.13 -17.04
CA HIS A 292 -44.96 -28.14 -17.62
C HIS A 292 -45.08 -27.11 -18.76
N ALA A 293 -44.61 -25.88 -18.53
CA ALA A 293 -44.65 -24.81 -19.51
C ALA A 293 -43.84 -25.15 -20.77
N LEU A 294 -42.69 -25.82 -20.62
CA LEU A 294 -41.90 -26.29 -21.76
C LEU A 294 -42.65 -27.37 -22.56
N LYS A 295 -43.24 -28.36 -21.88
CA LYS A 295 -44.00 -29.46 -22.51
C LYS A 295 -45.21 -28.94 -23.29
N GLU A 296 -45.95 -28.01 -22.70
CA GLU A 296 -47.16 -27.42 -23.28
C GLU A 296 -46.89 -26.17 -24.15
N ARG A 297 -45.63 -25.76 -24.31
CA ARG A 297 -45.20 -24.57 -25.07
C ARG A 297 -45.90 -23.28 -24.63
N LEU A 298 -45.98 -23.08 -23.33
CA LEU A 298 -46.61 -21.90 -22.72
C LEU A 298 -45.71 -20.66 -22.77
N ALA A 299 -46.30 -19.48 -22.60
CA ALA A 299 -45.59 -18.21 -22.55
C ALA A 299 -45.17 -17.83 -21.11
N ASN A 300 -44.30 -16.83 -20.97
CA ASN A 300 -43.90 -16.29 -19.65
C ASN A 300 -45.11 -15.86 -18.80
N ALA A 301 -46.15 -15.32 -19.44
CA ALA A 301 -47.38 -14.92 -18.75
C ALA A 301 -48.10 -16.11 -18.10
N ASP A 302 -48.06 -17.29 -18.72
CA ASP A 302 -48.65 -18.50 -18.18
C ASP A 302 -47.85 -19.03 -17.00
N VAL A 303 -46.51 -18.98 -17.07
CA VAL A 303 -45.61 -19.32 -15.96
C VAL A 303 -45.93 -18.43 -14.75
N ALA A 304 -46.02 -17.12 -14.95
CA ALA A 304 -46.39 -16.17 -13.90
C ALA A 304 -47.79 -16.46 -13.34
N ARG A 305 -48.79 -16.73 -14.19
CA ARG A 305 -50.14 -17.09 -13.76
C ARG A 305 -50.16 -18.36 -12.91
N LEU A 306 -49.45 -19.41 -13.34
CA LEU A 306 -49.36 -20.69 -12.62
C LEU A 306 -48.70 -20.50 -11.25
N MET A 307 -47.61 -19.73 -11.18
CA MET A 307 -46.92 -19.46 -9.93
C MET A 307 -47.75 -18.60 -8.96
N LEU A 308 -48.39 -17.53 -9.47
CA LEU A 308 -48.93 -16.47 -8.61
C LEU A 308 -50.44 -16.59 -8.36
N VAL A 309 -51.22 -17.12 -9.31
CA VAL A 309 -52.68 -17.00 -9.30
C VAL A 309 -53.40 -18.35 -9.35
N ALA A 310 -52.85 -19.33 -10.07
CA ALA A 310 -53.56 -20.58 -10.34
C ALA A 310 -54.04 -21.29 -9.05
N PRO A 311 -55.27 -21.83 -9.02
CA PRO A 311 -55.76 -22.59 -7.89
C PRO A 311 -54.98 -23.89 -7.73
N ILE A 312 -54.90 -24.38 -6.49
CA ILE A 312 -54.15 -25.60 -6.16
C ILE A 312 -54.66 -26.81 -6.94
N SER A 313 -55.97 -26.91 -7.19
CA SER A 313 -56.56 -27.98 -8.00
C SER A 313 -55.97 -28.04 -9.42
N GLU A 314 -55.83 -26.89 -10.07
CA GLU A 314 -55.22 -26.79 -11.40
C GLU A 314 -53.74 -27.16 -11.35
N LEU A 315 -53.00 -26.67 -10.35
CA LEU A 315 -51.59 -27.01 -10.19
C LEU A 315 -51.38 -28.51 -9.95
N ARG A 316 -52.24 -29.15 -9.16
CA ARG A 316 -52.16 -30.59 -8.91
C ARG A 316 -52.37 -31.40 -10.18
N GLU A 317 -53.32 -31.00 -11.01
CA GLU A 317 -53.57 -31.64 -12.31
C GLU A 317 -52.37 -31.47 -13.25
N ARG A 318 -51.90 -30.23 -13.44
CA ARG A 318 -50.84 -29.90 -14.40
C ARG A 318 -49.46 -30.39 -13.99
N LEU A 319 -49.17 -30.42 -12.68
CA LEU A 319 -47.84 -30.73 -12.14
C LEU A 319 -47.74 -32.16 -11.59
N ALA A 320 -48.77 -33.01 -11.77
CA ALA A 320 -48.83 -34.36 -11.23
C ALA A 320 -47.61 -35.24 -11.57
N ALA A 321 -47.04 -35.05 -12.75
CA ALA A 321 -45.88 -35.80 -13.24
C ALA A 321 -44.53 -35.11 -12.97
N THR A 322 -44.48 -34.13 -12.05
CA THR A 322 -43.27 -33.35 -11.74
C THR A 322 -42.89 -33.49 -10.26
N VAL A 323 -41.66 -33.08 -9.93
CA VAL A 323 -41.16 -33.03 -8.54
C VAL A 323 -42.01 -32.14 -7.63
N ALA A 324 -42.73 -31.15 -8.19
CA ALA A 324 -43.58 -30.24 -7.44
C ALA A 324 -44.85 -30.92 -6.88
N ALA A 325 -45.25 -32.08 -7.40
CA ALA A 325 -46.48 -32.76 -6.99
C ALA A 325 -46.55 -33.03 -5.48
N GLY A 326 -45.40 -33.35 -4.86
CA GLY A 326 -45.31 -33.61 -3.42
C GLY A 326 -45.47 -32.37 -2.53
N LEU A 327 -45.36 -31.17 -3.10
CA LEU A 327 -45.50 -29.90 -2.37
C LEU A 327 -46.92 -29.34 -2.39
N LEU A 328 -47.79 -29.87 -3.26
CA LEU A 328 -49.14 -29.36 -3.45
C LEU A 328 -50.13 -30.04 -2.49
N PRO A 329 -50.71 -29.31 -1.52
CA PRO A 329 -51.68 -29.89 -0.59
C PRO A 329 -53.01 -30.21 -1.29
N GLU A 330 -53.86 -31.07 -0.70
CA GLU A 330 -55.20 -31.37 -1.26
C GLU A 330 -56.20 -30.21 -1.09
N LYS A 331 -56.00 -29.41 -0.03
CA LYS A 331 -56.81 -28.25 0.32
C LYS A 331 -55.90 -27.05 0.52
N ASP A 332 -56.50 -25.87 0.53
CA ASP A 332 -55.78 -24.63 0.77
C ASP A 332 -55.01 -24.67 2.09
N SER A 333 -53.74 -24.24 2.08
CA SER A 333 -52.84 -24.36 3.23
C SER A 333 -51.93 -23.15 3.36
N THR A 334 -51.68 -22.73 4.59
CA THR A 334 -50.75 -21.62 4.89
C THR A 334 -49.37 -21.88 4.31
N MET A 335 -48.89 -23.13 4.41
CA MET A 335 -47.59 -23.54 3.87
C MET A 335 -47.48 -23.27 2.36
N PHE A 336 -48.53 -23.55 1.59
CA PHE A 336 -48.51 -23.30 0.14
C PHE A 336 -48.51 -21.80 -0.17
N HIS A 337 -49.27 -21.00 0.58
CA HIS A 337 -49.23 -19.54 0.48
C HIS A 337 -47.85 -18.98 0.83
N ASP A 338 -47.16 -19.54 1.82
CA ASP A 338 -45.81 -19.14 2.18
C ASP A 338 -44.82 -19.44 1.04
N ILE A 339 -44.88 -20.64 0.44
CA ILE A 339 -44.04 -21.00 -0.73
C ILE A 339 -44.26 -20.04 -1.89
N ARG A 340 -45.52 -19.73 -2.20
CA ARG A 340 -45.89 -18.76 -3.25
C ARG A 340 -45.43 -17.35 -2.89
N GLY A 341 -45.62 -16.93 -1.64
CA GLY A 341 -45.19 -15.62 -1.15
C GLY A 341 -43.68 -15.42 -1.23
N THR A 342 -42.90 -16.45 -0.88
CA THR A 342 -41.43 -16.43 -0.99
C THR A 342 -40.96 -16.38 -2.43
N SER A 343 -41.60 -17.09 -3.35
CA SER A 343 -41.19 -17.14 -4.77
C SER A 343 -41.72 -15.97 -5.60
N SER A 344 -42.78 -15.30 -5.17
CA SER A 344 -43.45 -14.23 -5.93
C SER A 344 -42.58 -13.05 -6.36
N PRO A 345 -41.59 -12.57 -5.59
CA PRO A 345 -40.73 -11.45 -6.04
C PRO A 345 -39.81 -11.79 -7.22
N TYR A 346 -39.68 -13.08 -7.54
CA TYR A 346 -38.70 -13.60 -8.50
C TYR A 346 -39.32 -14.08 -9.82
N VAL A 347 -40.65 -14.13 -9.91
CA VAL A 347 -41.43 -14.59 -11.06
C VAL A 347 -42.28 -13.44 -11.57
#